data_AF-A0A4R6VYR3-F1
#
_entry.id   AF-A0A4R6VYR3-F1
#
_cell.length_a   1.000
_cell.length_b   1.000
_cell.length_c   1.000
_cell.angle_alpha   90.00
_cell.angle_beta   90.00
_cell.angle_gamma   90.00
#
_symmetry.space_group_name_H-M   'P 1'
#
loop_
_entity.id
_entity.type
_entity.pdbx_description
1 polymer ?
#
loop_
_entity_poly.entity_id
_entity_poly.type
_entity_poly.pdbx_seq_one_letter_code
_entity_poly.pdbx_strand_id
1 'polypeptide(L)'
;MALACPTCEESAAEYLGMADDGRNMMRCTACGHEWVLGAKPVSPRAVSQTTRSRSTSSTSKKSSTTTRPPTRSSASVTRSAGRTSGTRGPVRERERRPLEDVGTARARFTATADQVTPERWRILEGLRREFLSDFPHPDEEAGRYRDVYRQAFEADALPYTTPVALKDFANSKVVARPGNMSRFNDEWRALGNVRAAEAFRGVVDHLLRGEDPPAPEDRLTELITSDDAPAMPGFREAMLTRVLCIAEPERFLPILIYTSPSGGKREIARQVFGLELPSPETTSQTIGRLAYWSNDLLVELIGSRFVDLDHARQFLWWVKDHPDLA
;
A
#
# COMPACT_ATOMS: atom_id res chain seq x y z
N MET A 1 -14.73 6.29 21.25
CA MET A 1 -14.01 7.22 22.13
C MET A 1 -14.47 8.63 21.78
N ALA A 2 -14.83 9.46 22.76
CA ALA A 2 -15.32 10.82 22.51
C ALA A 2 -14.13 11.79 22.38
N LEU A 3 -14.17 12.67 21.37
CA LEU A 3 -13.14 13.69 21.15
C LEU A 3 -13.11 14.67 22.32
N ALA A 4 -12.02 14.65 23.09
CA ALA A 4 -11.77 15.62 24.14
C ALA A 4 -11.36 16.96 23.52
N CYS A 5 -11.95 18.05 24.01
CA CYS A 5 -11.52 19.39 23.63
C CYS A 5 -10.09 19.64 24.13
N PRO A 6 -9.15 20.15 23.30
CA PRO A 6 -7.79 20.42 23.75
C PRO A 6 -7.68 21.59 24.74
N THR A 7 -8.77 22.36 24.92
CA THR A 7 -8.79 23.50 25.85
C THR A 7 -9.41 23.14 27.21
N CYS A 8 -10.52 22.40 27.23
CA CYS A 8 -11.24 22.11 28.47
C CYS A 8 -11.38 20.61 28.79
N GLU A 9 -10.79 19.74 27.97
CA GLU A 9 -10.76 18.26 28.10
C GLU A 9 -12.15 17.57 28.07
N GLU A 10 -13.23 18.33 28.03
CA GLU A 10 -14.60 17.82 27.89
C GLU A 10 -14.78 17.07 26.57
N SER A 11 -15.47 15.93 26.64
CA SER A 11 -15.74 15.04 25.50
C SER A 11 -17.01 15.45 24.74
N ALA A 12 -17.15 16.75 24.50
CA ALA A 12 -18.33 17.37 23.93
C ALA A 12 -17.93 18.23 22.72
N ALA A 13 -17.92 17.62 21.53
CA ALA A 13 -17.49 18.23 20.28
C ALA A 13 -18.50 18.01 19.16
N GLU A 14 -18.74 19.04 18.34
CA GLU A 14 -19.54 18.97 17.11
C GLU A 14 -18.70 19.31 15.88
N TYR A 15 -19.05 18.73 14.74
CA TYR A 15 -18.39 18.96 13.45
C TYR A 15 -18.96 20.22 12.78
N LEU A 16 -18.11 21.19 12.49
CA LEU A 16 -18.49 22.45 11.83
C LEU A 16 -18.34 22.41 10.30
N GLY A 17 -17.57 21.49 9.76
CA GLY A 17 -17.24 21.47 8.33
C GLY A 17 -15.75 21.20 8.08
N MET A 18 -15.27 21.59 6.91
CA MET A 18 -13.84 21.54 6.58
C MET A 18 -13.21 22.93 6.72
N ALA A 19 -12.02 22.98 7.31
CA ALA A 19 -11.16 24.16 7.33
C ALA A 19 -10.60 24.44 5.93
N ASP A 20 -10.03 25.64 5.72
CA ASP A 20 -9.42 26.07 4.45
C ASP A 20 -8.30 25.14 3.97
N ASP A 21 -7.66 24.43 4.91
CA ASP A 21 -6.61 23.46 4.62
C ASP A 21 -7.13 22.04 4.37
N GLY A 22 -8.44 21.83 4.34
CA GLY A 22 -9.09 20.54 4.02
C GLY A 22 -9.20 19.55 5.19
N ARG A 23 -8.81 19.95 6.40
CA ARG A 23 -9.01 19.17 7.64
C ARG A 23 -10.40 19.41 8.26
N ASN A 24 -10.82 18.55 9.18
CA ASN A 24 -12.12 18.72 9.84
C ASN A 24 -12.05 19.87 10.86
N MET A 25 -12.98 20.80 10.79
CA MET A 25 -13.18 21.82 11.80
C MET A 25 -14.14 21.29 12.86
N MET A 26 -13.74 21.35 14.12
CA MET A 26 -14.49 20.91 15.28
C MET A 26 -14.76 22.09 16.20
N ARG A 27 -15.89 22.08 16.90
CA ARG A 27 -16.21 23.02 17.98
C ARG A 27 -16.58 22.28 19.25
N CYS A 28 -16.05 22.73 20.38
CA CYS A 28 -16.43 22.20 21.68
C CYS A 28 -17.78 22.79 22.07
N THR A 29 -18.77 21.95 22.37
CA THR A 29 -20.08 22.41 22.81
C THR A 29 -20.09 22.89 24.27
N ALA A 30 -19.05 22.58 25.05
CA ALA A 30 -18.91 23.03 26.44
C ALA A 30 -18.22 24.41 26.57
N CYS A 31 -17.08 24.61 25.91
CA CYS A 31 -16.31 25.86 26.02
C CYS A 31 -16.30 26.72 24.74
N GLY A 32 -16.88 26.24 23.64
CA GLY A 32 -16.92 26.96 22.36
C GLY A 32 -15.61 26.97 21.58
N HIS A 33 -14.53 26.35 22.09
CA HIS A 33 -13.24 26.31 21.40
C HIS A 33 -13.35 25.60 20.05
N GLU A 34 -12.82 26.21 19.00
CA GLU A 34 -12.74 25.64 17.65
C GLU A 34 -11.32 25.14 17.38
N TRP A 35 -11.18 23.92 16.86
CA TRP A 35 -9.90 23.35 16.49
C TRP A 35 -10.00 22.50 15.22
N VAL A 36 -8.85 22.32 14.59
CA VAL A 36 -8.73 21.56 13.35
C VAL A 36 -8.22 20.15 13.66
N LEU A 37 -8.90 19.13 13.14
CA LEU A 37 -8.66 17.72 13.38
C LEU A 37 -8.33 16.96 12.09
N GLY A 38 -7.34 16.06 12.16
CA GLY A 38 -6.89 15.22 11.05
C GLY A 38 -5.63 15.77 10.36
N ALA A 39 -5.10 14.98 9.43
CA ALA A 39 -3.91 15.35 8.66
C ALA A 39 -4.26 16.26 7.48
N LYS A 40 -3.42 17.27 7.20
CA LYS A 40 -3.62 18.18 6.06
C LYS A 40 -3.50 17.38 4.76
N PRO A 41 -4.49 17.42 3.84
CA PRO A 41 -4.37 16.79 2.54
C PRO A 41 -3.17 17.35 1.78
N VAL A 42 -2.26 16.48 1.37
CA VAL A 42 -1.19 16.81 0.41
C VAL A 42 -1.77 16.71 -0.99
N SER A 43 -2.09 17.87 -1.60
CA SER A 43 -2.63 17.95 -2.96
C SER A 43 -1.69 17.29 -3.98
N PRO A 44 -2.15 16.29 -4.76
CA PRO A 44 -1.38 15.74 -5.87
C PRO A 44 -1.08 16.77 -6.98
N ARG A 45 -1.86 17.86 -7.04
CA ARG A 45 -1.81 18.85 -8.12
C ARG A 45 -0.75 19.94 -7.93
N ALA A 46 -0.42 20.30 -6.68
CA ALA A 46 0.69 21.20 -6.40
C ALA A 46 2.05 20.56 -6.77
N VAL A 47 2.09 19.23 -6.88
CA VAL A 47 3.29 18.40 -7.08
C VAL A 47 3.63 18.18 -8.56
N SER A 48 2.67 18.29 -9.48
CA SER A 48 2.91 17.98 -10.91
C SER A 48 3.52 19.12 -11.74
N GLN A 49 3.61 20.35 -11.21
CA GLN A 49 4.08 21.50 -11.99
C GLN A 49 5.59 21.74 -11.90
N THR A 50 6.25 21.27 -10.84
CA THR A 50 7.69 21.55 -10.61
C THR A 50 8.62 20.63 -11.42
N THR A 51 8.14 19.47 -11.88
CA THR A 51 8.95 18.48 -12.63
C THR A 51 8.93 18.68 -14.15
N ARG A 52 8.09 19.58 -14.67
CA ARG A 52 7.95 19.77 -16.13
C ARG A 52 8.89 20.83 -16.73
N SER A 53 9.64 21.55 -15.89
CA SER A 53 10.47 22.68 -16.33
C SER A 53 11.87 22.29 -16.82
N ARG A 54 12.24 21.00 -16.79
CA ARG A 54 13.59 20.54 -17.16
C ARG A 54 13.55 19.33 -18.09
N SER A 55 13.05 19.54 -19.30
CA SER A 55 13.38 18.69 -20.46
C SER A 55 13.18 19.47 -21.76
N THR A 56 14.26 20.14 -22.18
CA THR A 56 14.42 20.71 -23.52
C THR A 56 14.67 19.60 -24.53
N SER A 57 13.87 19.63 -25.60
CA SER A 57 14.22 19.40 -27.01
C SER A 57 14.87 18.08 -27.45
N SER A 58 14.08 17.23 -28.13
CA SER A 58 14.46 16.65 -29.42
C SER A 58 13.25 16.11 -30.21
N THR A 59 12.88 16.87 -31.24
CA THR A 59 12.58 16.44 -32.63
C THR A 59 11.61 15.28 -32.91
N SER A 60 10.37 15.70 -33.19
CA SER A 60 9.44 15.33 -34.28
C SER A 60 9.64 14.10 -35.19
N LYS A 61 8.50 13.37 -35.29
CA LYS A 61 7.78 12.84 -36.49
C LYS A 61 8.28 11.56 -37.17
N LYS A 62 7.40 10.54 -37.15
CA LYS A 62 6.64 10.10 -38.34
C LYS A 62 5.39 9.29 -37.97
N SER A 63 4.25 9.73 -38.52
CA SER A 63 2.96 9.05 -38.52
C SER A 63 2.96 7.87 -39.49
N SER A 64 2.21 6.82 -39.17
CA SER A 64 1.48 6.05 -40.19
C SER A 64 0.14 5.57 -39.65
N THR A 65 -0.88 6.01 -40.35
CA THR A 65 -2.30 5.72 -40.22
C THR A 65 -2.58 4.41 -40.94
N THR A 66 -3.33 3.48 -40.33
CA THR A 66 -4.02 2.43 -41.10
C THR A 66 -5.41 2.16 -40.54
N THR A 67 -6.38 2.66 -41.28
CA THR A 67 -7.81 2.40 -41.24
C THR A 67 -8.11 0.98 -41.74
N ARG A 68 -9.02 0.22 -41.09
CA ARG A 68 -9.87 -0.75 -41.81
C ARG A 68 -11.25 -0.93 -41.12
N PRO A 69 -12.30 -1.26 -41.91
CA PRO A 69 -13.71 -1.00 -41.61
C PRO A 69 -14.48 -2.27 -41.13
N PRO A 70 -15.81 -2.19 -40.90
CA PRO A 70 -16.54 -3.09 -39.99
C PRO A 70 -17.17 -4.29 -40.70
N THR A 71 -17.39 -5.37 -39.94
CA THR A 71 -18.25 -6.49 -40.33
C THR A 71 -19.43 -6.63 -39.37
N ARG A 72 -20.60 -6.73 -39.99
CA ARG A 72 -21.95 -6.80 -39.46
C ARG A 72 -22.44 -8.25 -39.56
N SER A 73 -23.03 -8.79 -38.49
CA SER A 73 -24.23 -9.68 -38.50
C SER A 73 -24.38 -10.36 -37.13
N SER A 74 -25.43 -10.07 -36.37
CA SER A 74 -26.78 -10.67 -36.42
C SER A 74 -26.89 -11.93 -35.57
N ALA A 75 -27.58 -11.85 -34.41
CA ALA A 75 -28.55 -12.86 -33.97
C ALA A 75 -29.20 -12.39 -32.65
N SER A 76 -30.40 -11.85 -32.80
CA SER A 76 -31.41 -11.71 -31.76
C SER A 76 -31.89 -13.09 -31.30
N VAL A 77 -31.78 -13.39 -30.00
CA VAL A 77 -32.60 -14.42 -29.35
C VAL A 77 -33.21 -13.83 -28.09
N THR A 78 -34.51 -13.56 -28.21
CA THR A 78 -35.44 -13.27 -27.13
C THR A 78 -35.63 -14.54 -26.28
N ARG A 79 -35.41 -14.46 -24.97
CA ARG A 79 -36.00 -15.41 -24.02
C ARG A 79 -36.31 -14.72 -22.69
N SER A 80 -37.57 -14.31 -22.56
CA SER A 80 -38.24 -14.10 -21.28
C SER A 80 -38.52 -15.45 -20.63
N ALA A 81 -38.24 -15.59 -19.33
CA ALA A 81 -39.10 -16.23 -18.33
C ALA A 81 -38.34 -16.45 -17.01
N GLY A 82 -39.04 -16.23 -15.90
CA GLY A 82 -38.78 -17.01 -14.67
C GLY A 82 -38.15 -16.24 -13.52
N ARG A 83 -38.91 -15.33 -12.91
CA ARG A 83 -38.80 -15.08 -11.46
C ARG A 83 -39.08 -16.38 -10.73
N THR A 84 -38.09 -16.90 -10.00
CA THR A 84 -38.33 -17.73 -8.82
C THR A 84 -37.51 -17.17 -7.67
N SER A 85 -38.26 -16.70 -6.67
CA SER A 85 -37.79 -16.33 -5.34
C SER A 85 -37.23 -17.57 -4.64
N GLY A 86 -35.92 -17.76 -4.74
CA GLY A 86 -35.18 -18.68 -3.89
C GLY A 86 -34.81 -17.96 -2.60
N THR A 87 -35.47 -18.33 -1.51
CA THR A 87 -35.06 -18.01 -0.13
C THR A 87 -33.59 -18.37 0.04
N ARG A 88 -32.72 -17.36 0.23
CA ARG A 88 -31.33 -17.56 0.66
C ARG A 88 -31.37 -18.25 2.02
N GLY A 89 -30.98 -19.53 2.06
CA GLY A 89 -30.68 -20.23 3.30
C GLY A 89 -29.59 -19.48 4.09
N PRO A 90 -29.45 -19.76 5.39
CA PRO A 90 -28.45 -19.11 6.22
C PRO A 90 -27.07 -19.33 5.61
N VAL A 91 -26.30 -18.24 5.50
CA VAL A 91 -24.89 -18.27 5.11
C VAL A 91 -24.21 -19.23 6.08
N ARG A 92 -23.83 -20.42 5.61
CA ARG A 92 -22.93 -21.30 6.36
C ARG A 92 -21.65 -20.52 6.55
N GLU A 93 -21.41 -20.12 7.80
CA GLU A 93 -20.13 -19.64 8.26
C GLU A 93 -19.10 -20.66 7.78
N ARG A 94 -18.26 -20.25 6.80
CA ARG A 94 -17.18 -21.10 6.32
C ARG A 94 -16.25 -21.28 7.50
N GLU A 95 -16.34 -22.45 8.14
CA GLU A 95 -15.45 -22.87 9.21
C GLU A 95 -14.01 -22.60 8.76
N ARG A 96 -13.39 -21.57 9.35
CA ARG A 96 -12.04 -21.14 8.99
C ARG A 96 -11.14 -22.33 9.25
N ARG A 97 -10.49 -22.84 8.19
CA ARG A 97 -9.53 -23.93 8.34
C ARG A 97 -8.45 -23.45 9.32
N PRO A 98 -8.12 -24.23 10.37
CA PRO A 98 -7.14 -23.79 11.37
C PRO A 98 -5.83 -23.41 10.67
N LEU A 99 -5.38 -22.18 10.89
CA LEU A 99 -4.10 -21.73 10.40
C LEU A 99 -3.00 -22.44 11.19
N GLU A 100 -1.99 -22.92 10.49
CA GLU A 100 -0.79 -23.48 11.12
C GLU A 100 -0.11 -22.39 11.97
N ASP A 101 0.43 -22.79 13.12
CA ASP A 101 1.23 -21.92 13.98
C ASP A 101 2.32 -21.17 13.20
N VAL A 102 2.50 -19.88 13.53
CA VAL A 102 3.43 -18.98 12.83
C VAL A 102 4.88 -19.45 12.97
N GLY A 103 5.29 -19.91 14.16
CA GLY A 103 6.65 -20.36 14.40
C GLY A 103 6.99 -21.60 13.58
N THR A 104 6.08 -22.57 13.56
CA THR A 104 6.20 -23.78 12.75
C THR A 104 6.30 -23.46 11.26
N ALA A 105 5.45 -22.55 10.77
CA ALA A 105 5.48 -22.13 9.39
C ALA A 105 6.75 -21.34 9.06
N ARG A 106 7.21 -20.44 9.95
CA ARG A 106 8.43 -19.63 9.76
C ARG A 106 9.67 -20.50 9.61
N ALA A 107 9.74 -21.63 10.31
CA ALA A 107 10.85 -22.59 10.18
C ALA A 107 11.01 -23.17 8.76
N ARG A 108 9.96 -23.15 7.93
CA ARG A 108 10.02 -23.57 6.51
C ARG A 108 10.39 -22.44 5.56
N PHE A 109 10.49 -21.19 6.03
CA PHE A 109 11.08 -20.09 5.28
C PHE A 109 12.60 -20.12 5.49
N THR A 110 13.29 -20.90 4.67
CA THR A 110 14.72 -21.21 4.85
C THR A 110 15.67 -20.19 4.26
N ALA A 111 15.16 -19.11 3.65
CA ALA A 111 15.99 -18.07 3.06
C ALA A 111 16.56 -17.15 4.14
N THR A 112 17.86 -16.97 4.16
CA THR A 112 18.61 -16.29 5.23
C THR A 112 19.79 -15.50 4.66
N ALA A 113 20.25 -14.47 5.40
CA ALA A 113 21.29 -13.56 4.92
C ALA A 113 22.67 -14.22 4.68
N ASP A 114 22.97 -15.30 5.41
CA ASP A 114 24.20 -16.10 5.28
C ASP A 114 24.31 -16.86 3.96
N GLN A 115 23.19 -17.04 3.24
CA GLN A 115 23.17 -17.66 1.92
C GLN A 115 23.68 -16.74 0.80
N VAL A 116 23.81 -15.43 1.07
CA VAL A 116 24.38 -14.48 0.11
C VAL A 116 25.89 -14.66 0.05
N THR A 117 26.42 -14.92 -1.14
CA THR A 117 27.85 -15.22 -1.29
C THR A 117 28.73 -14.00 -0.95
N PRO A 118 29.95 -14.21 -0.41
CA PRO A 118 30.87 -13.11 -0.14
C PRO A 118 31.24 -12.27 -1.38
N GLU A 119 31.22 -12.88 -2.56
CA GLU A 119 31.40 -12.18 -3.83
C GLU A 119 30.25 -11.23 -4.13
N ARG A 120 29.01 -11.70 -3.93
CA ARG A 120 27.82 -10.87 -4.13
C ARG A 120 27.82 -9.67 -3.18
N TRP A 121 28.22 -9.87 -1.92
CA TRP A 121 28.38 -8.77 -0.97
C TRP A 121 29.40 -7.72 -1.40
N ARG A 122 30.55 -8.15 -1.94
CA ARG A 122 31.57 -7.23 -2.46
C ARG A 122 31.04 -6.38 -3.61
N ILE A 123 30.29 -6.98 -4.53
CA ILE A 123 29.65 -6.27 -5.65
C ILE A 123 28.64 -5.25 -5.11
N LEU A 124 27.73 -5.67 -4.24
CA LEU A 124 26.70 -4.80 -3.67
C LEU A 124 27.27 -3.63 -2.85
N GLU A 125 28.40 -3.81 -2.15
CA GLU A 125 29.10 -2.72 -1.47
C GLU A 125 29.75 -1.73 -2.45
N GLY A 126 30.24 -2.21 -3.60
CA GLY A 126 30.69 -1.34 -4.70
C GLY A 126 29.54 -0.50 -5.25
N LEU A 127 28.47 -1.17 -5.65
CA LEU A 127 27.25 -0.56 -6.20
C LEU A 127 26.61 0.42 -5.23
N ARG A 128 26.57 0.11 -3.93
CA ARG A 128 26.04 1.02 -2.93
C ARG A 128 26.87 2.30 -2.82
N ARG A 129 28.21 2.20 -2.86
CA ARG A 129 29.07 3.39 -2.84
C ARG A 129 28.87 4.27 -4.07
N GLU A 130 28.71 3.66 -5.24
CA GLU A 130 28.37 4.37 -6.47
C GLU A 130 27.01 5.06 -6.37
N PHE A 131 25.97 4.32 -5.97
CA PHE A 131 24.63 4.87 -5.79
C PHE A 131 24.62 6.03 -4.79
N LEU A 132 25.29 5.91 -3.64
CA LEU A 132 25.33 6.98 -2.63
C LEU A 132 26.16 8.19 -3.05
N SER A 133 27.06 8.04 -4.04
CA SER A 133 27.75 9.18 -4.65
C SER A 133 26.78 10.02 -5.48
N ASP A 134 25.89 9.38 -6.23
CA ASP A 134 24.93 10.06 -7.12
C ASP A 134 23.64 10.49 -6.40
N PHE A 135 23.23 9.71 -5.40
CA PHE A 135 21.99 9.88 -4.63
C PHE A 135 22.28 9.87 -3.12
N PRO A 136 22.98 10.89 -2.59
CA PRO A 136 23.43 10.90 -1.19
C PRO A 136 22.29 11.05 -0.17
N HIS A 137 21.13 11.55 -0.59
CA HIS A 137 20.02 11.87 0.30
C HIS A 137 18.69 11.31 -0.22
N PRO A 138 17.76 10.93 0.68
CA PRO A 138 16.40 10.56 0.30
C PRO A 138 15.63 11.74 -0.28
N ASP A 139 14.49 11.43 -0.91
CA ASP A 139 13.53 12.43 -1.36
C ASP A 139 12.80 13.05 -0.16
N GLU A 140 13.00 14.35 0.07
CA GLU A 140 12.36 15.09 1.16
C GLU A 140 10.81 15.06 1.04
N GLU A 141 10.26 15.00 -0.17
CA GLU A 141 8.81 14.93 -0.38
C GLU A 141 8.26 13.61 0.15
N ALA A 142 8.99 12.52 -0.08
CA ALA A 142 8.66 11.21 0.46
C ALA A 142 8.66 11.22 1.99
N GLY A 143 9.64 11.91 2.62
CA GLY A 143 9.68 12.11 4.06
C GLY A 143 8.43 12.80 4.61
N ARG A 144 8.11 13.99 4.08
CA ARG A 144 6.91 14.76 4.51
C ARG A 144 5.62 13.98 4.28
N TYR A 145 5.51 13.28 3.16
CA TYR A 145 4.36 12.44 2.85
C TYR A 145 4.16 11.32 3.89
N ARG A 146 5.25 10.65 4.30
CA ARG A 146 5.20 9.63 5.35
C ARG A 146 4.71 10.22 6.66
N ASP A 147 5.25 11.35 7.09
CA ASP A 147 4.87 11.96 8.38
C ASP A 147 3.37 12.27 8.44
N VAL A 148 2.83 12.87 7.38
CA VAL A 148 1.40 13.22 7.26
C VAL A 148 0.52 11.97 7.40
N TYR A 149 0.81 10.90 6.65
CA TYR A 149 -0.04 9.71 6.66
C TYR A 149 0.23 8.77 7.82
N ARG A 150 1.44 8.77 8.40
CA ARG A 150 1.74 8.07 9.65
C ARG A 150 0.86 8.64 10.76
N GLN A 151 0.83 9.97 10.90
CA GLN A 151 -0.08 10.63 11.82
C GLN A 151 -1.55 10.30 11.50
N ALA A 152 -1.95 10.35 10.22
CA ALA A 152 -3.33 10.04 9.81
C ALA A 152 -3.75 8.59 10.11
N PHE A 153 -2.81 7.68 10.29
CA PHE A 153 -3.04 6.27 10.60
C PHE A 153 -2.92 5.96 12.08
N GLU A 154 -2.53 6.90 12.94
CA GLU A 154 -2.56 6.73 14.41
C GLU A 154 -3.98 6.41 14.91
N ALA A 155 -4.07 5.69 16.03
CA ALA A 155 -5.35 5.16 16.55
C ALA A 155 -6.38 6.27 16.78
N ASP A 156 -5.93 7.40 17.32
CA ASP A 156 -6.80 8.53 17.66
C ASP A 156 -7.13 9.41 16.45
N ALA A 157 -6.29 9.39 15.41
CA ALA A 157 -6.45 10.23 14.22
C ALA A 157 -7.27 9.54 13.12
N LEU A 158 -7.08 8.23 12.94
CA LEU A 158 -7.67 7.44 11.85
C LEU A 158 -9.21 7.58 11.75
N PRO A 159 -10.00 7.55 12.84
CA PRO A 159 -11.45 7.74 12.78
C PRO A 159 -11.87 9.06 12.11
N TYR A 160 -11.00 10.07 12.18
CA TYR A 160 -11.27 11.43 11.73
C TYR A 160 -10.57 11.80 10.43
N THR A 161 -9.64 10.97 9.94
CA THR A 161 -8.97 11.21 8.65
C THR A 161 -9.99 11.33 7.52
N THR A 162 -9.96 12.43 6.78
CA THR A 162 -11.05 12.77 5.84
C THR A 162 -11.12 11.80 4.65
N PRO A 163 -12.30 11.61 4.04
CA PRO A 163 -12.42 10.80 2.82
C PRO A 163 -11.49 11.26 1.69
N VAL A 164 -11.24 12.58 1.59
CA VAL A 164 -10.33 13.15 0.60
C VAL A 164 -8.90 12.70 0.86
N ALA A 165 -8.41 12.84 2.10
CA ALA A 165 -7.05 12.41 2.47
C ALA A 165 -6.84 10.90 2.22
N LEU A 166 -7.79 10.05 2.58
CA LEU A 166 -7.68 8.60 2.33
C LEU A 166 -7.65 8.24 0.84
N LYS A 167 -8.46 8.95 0.04
CA LYS A 167 -8.48 8.75 -1.42
C LYS A 167 -7.20 9.27 -2.08
N ASP A 168 -6.68 10.41 -1.59
CA ASP A 168 -5.42 10.98 -2.05
C ASP A 168 -4.25 10.08 -1.70
N PHE A 169 -4.23 9.49 -0.50
CA PHE A 169 -3.29 8.44 -0.13
C PHE A 169 -3.32 7.32 -1.17
N ALA A 170 -4.49 6.73 -1.42
CA ALA A 170 -4.63 5.59 -2.32
C ALA A 170 -4.16 5.88 -3.75
N ASN A 171 -4.33 7.11 -4.24
CA ASN A 171 -3.99 7.48 -5.62
C ASN A 171 -2.63 8.17 -5.78
N SER A 172 -1.97 8.53 -4.67
CA SER A 172 -0.63 9.14 -4.69
C SER A 172 0.42 8.17 -5.23
N LYS A 173 1.45 8.72 -5.89
CA LYS A 173 2.63 8.00 -6.36
C LYS A 173 3.85 8.19 -5.45
N VAL A 174 3.72 9.02 -4.42
CA VAL A 174 4.76 9.33 -3.43
C VAL A 174 4.83 8.18 -2.44
N VAL A 175 6.04 7.70 -2.15
CA VAL A 175 6.31 6.50 -1.34
C VAL A 175 5.59 5.28 -1.93
N ALA A 176 6.24 4.71 -2.95
CA ALA A 176 5.82 3.55 -3.75
C ALA A 176 4.45 3.67 -4.47
N ARG A 177 4.35 3.01 -5.63
CA ARG A 177 3.16 3.07 -6.51
C ARG A 177 2.33 1.79 -6.35
N PRO A 178 1.09 1.85 -5.84
CA PRO A 178 0.25 0.66 -5.62
C PRO A 178 -0.36 0.05 -6.90
N GLY A 179 0.23 0.30 -8.07
CA GLY A 179 -0.23 -0.25 -9.35
C GLY A 179 -1.49 0.42 -9.89
N ASN A 180 -2.32 -0.35 -10.61
CA ASN A 180 -3.54 0.14 -11.23
C ASN A 180 -4.68 0.26 -10.20
N MET A 181 -5.13 1.49 -9.93
CA MET A 181 -6.17 1.78 -8.94
C MET A 181 -7.61 1.78 -9.47
N SER A 182 -7.88 1.33 -10.70
CA SER A 182 -9.24 1.35 -11.27
C SER A 182 -10.26 0.62 -10.40
N ARG A 183 -9.97 -0.63 -9.98
CA ARG A 183 -10.92 -1.41 -9.16
C ARG A 183 -11.24 -0.72 -7.83
N PHE A 184 -10.22 -0.17 -7.15
CA PHE A 184 -10.42 0.60 -5.92
C PHE A 184 -11.27 1.85 -6.17
N ASN A 185 -10.98 2.60 -7.25
CA ASN A 185 -11.71 3.82 -7.56
C ASN A 185 -13.16 3.53 -7.96
N ASP A 186 -13.42 2.42 -8.66
CA ASP A 186 -14.77 1.97 -9.01
C ASP A 186 -15.55 1.59 -7.75
N GLU A 187 -14.93 0.82 -6.85
CA GLU A 187 -15.52 0.46 -5.55
C GLU A 187 -15.79 1.69 -4.68
N TRP A 188 -14.81 2.60 -4.58
CA TRP A 188 -14.95 3.86 -3.85
C TRP A 188 -16.14 4.68 -4.39
N ARG A 189 -16.30 4.76 -5.72
CA ARG A 189 -17.44 5.46 -6.34
C ARG A 189 -18.76 4.75 -6.04
N ALA A 190 -18.79 3.42 -6.07
CA ALA A 190 -19.99 2.63 -5.80
C ALA A 190 -20.48 2.78 -4.35
N LEU A 191 -19.57 2.77 -3.38
CA LEU A 191 -19.89 2.94 -1.95
C LEU A 191 -20.24 4.40 -1.59
N GLY A 192 -19.66 5.36 -2.31
CA GLY A 192 -19.70 6.78 -1.97
C GLY A 192 -18.68 7.15 -0.89
N ASN A 193 -18.31 8.43 -0.83
CA ASN A 193 -17.16 8.91 -0.04
C ASN A 193 -17.21 8.53 1.45
N VAL A 194 -18.37 8.60 2.10
CA VAL A 194 -18.50 8.33 3.54
C VAL A 194 -18.27 6.86 3.84
N ARG A 195 -19.03 5.96 3.20
CA ARG A 195 -18.91 4.51 3.41
C ARG A 195 -17.58 3.96 2.93
N ALA A 196 -17.04 4.48 1.82
CA ALA A 196 -15.72 4.10 1.34
C ALA A 196 -14.62 4.48 2.33
N ALA A 197 -14.71 5.67 2.96
CA ALA A 197 -13.78 6.08 4.00
C ALA A 197 -13.93 5.24 5.27
N GLU A 198 -15.15 4.90 5.69
CA GLU A 198 -15.39 3.98 6.81
C GLU A 198 -14.78 2.59 6.54
N ALA A 199 -15.00 2.02 5.36
CA ALA A 199 -14.39 0.76 4.94
C ALA A 199 -12.86 0.85 4.92
N PHE A 200 -12.30 1.92 4.36
CA PHE A 200 -10.85 2.16 4.33
C PHE A 200 -10.26 2.18 5.75
N ARG A 201 -10.89 2.93 6.67
CA ARG A 201 -10.44 3.00 8.07
C ARG A 201 -10.53 1.64 8.74
N GLY A 202 -11.60 0.88 8.49
CA GLY A 202 -11.75 -0.49 8.98
C GLY A 202 -10.65 -1.44 8.50
N VAL A 203 -10.27 -1.35 7.21
CA VAL A 203 -9.13 -2.11 6.65
C VAL A 203 -7.83 -1.75 7.37
N VAL A 204 -7.53 -0.44 7.52
CA VAL A 204 -6.29 0.03 8.15
C VAL A 204 -6.23 -0.37 9.62
N ASP A 205 -7.34 -0.19 10.34
CA ASP A 205 -7.39 -0.52 11.76
C ASP A 205 -7.27 -2.03 11.98
N HIS A 206 -7.94 -2.86 11.18
CA HIS A 206 -7.77 -4.32 11.22
C HIS A 206 -6.32 -4.72 10.92
N LEU A 207 -5.71 -4.16 9.88
CA LEU A 207 -4.34 -4.48 9.50
C LEU A 207 -3.36 -4.17 10.64
N LEU A 208 -3.44 -2.95 11.19
CA LEU A 208 -2.45 -2.43 12.15
C LEU A 208 -2.74 -2.87 13.59
N ARG A 209 -4.00 -3.08 13.96
CA ARG A 209 -4.45 -3.23 15.36
C ARG A 209 -5.47 -4.35 15.58
N GLY A 210 -5.88 -5.07 14.54
CA GLY A 210 -6.80 -6.20 14.71
C GLY A 210 -6.21 -7.27 15.63
N GLU A 211 -7.07 -7.93 16.40
CA GLU A 211 -6.67 -8.98 17.36
C GLU A 211 -6.90 -10.39 16.83
N ASP A 212 -7.73 -10.54 15.79
CA ASP A 212 -8.07 -11.82 15.17
C ASP A 212 -7.95 -11.74 13.63
N PRO A 213 -7.08 -12.54 12.98
CA PRO A 213 -6.10 -13.42 13.62
C PRO A 213 -5.02 -12.63 14.40
N PRO A 214 -4.41 -13.24 15.44
CA PRO A 214 -3.44 -12.55 16.29
C PRO A 214 -2.13 -12.21 15.54
N ALA A 215 -1.77 -13.02 14.55
CA ALA A 215 -0.59 -12.79 13.73
C ALA A 215 -0.86 -11.72 12.65
N PRO A 216 -0.05 -10.65 12.58
CA PRO A 216 -0.23 -9.60 11.57
C PRO A 216 -0.07 -10.12 10.13
N GLU A 217 0.74 -11.16 9.91
CA GLU A 217 0.87 -11.82 8.61
C GLU A 217 -0.44 -12.47 8.14
N ASP A 218 -1.19 -13.02 9.09
CA ASP A 218 -2.45 -13.70 8.78
C ASP A 218 -3.57 -12.67 8.59
N ARG A 219 -3.55 -11.53 9.30
CA ARG A 219 -4.46 -10.39 9.02
C ARG A 219 -4.23 -9.83 7.63
N LEU A 220 -2.96 -9.68 7.22
CA LEU A 220 -2.61 -9.26 5.87
C LEU A 220 -3.14 -10.28 4.84
N THR A 221 -2.99 -11.58 5.09
CA THR A 221 -3.52 -12.65 4.22
C THR A 221 -5.04 -12.57 4.09
N GLU A 222 -5.75 -12.42 5.21
CA GLU A 222 -7.21 -12.28 5.24
C GLU A 222 -7.67 -11.10 4.37
N LEU A 223 -7.07 -9.92 4.56
CA LEU A 223 -7.41 -8.72 3.79
C LEU A 223 -7.07 -8.83 2.29
N ILE A 224 -6.01 -9.58 1.93
CA ILE A 224 -5.66 -9.83 0.53
C ILE A 224 -6.67 -10.77 -0.14
N THR A 225 -7.09 -11.82 0.57
CA THR A 225 -7.81 -12.97 -0.02
C THR A 225 -9.32 -12.89 0.12
N SER A 226 -9.84 -12.08 1.06
CA SER A 226 -11.27 -11.91 1.32
C SER A 226 -11.88 -10.76 0.49
N ASP A 227 -13.12 -10.92 0.04
CA ASP A 227 -13.97 -9.82 -0.42
C ASP A 227 -14.94 -9.35 0.69
N ASP A 228 -15.00 -10.05 1.82
CA ASP A 228 -15.86 -9.71 2.96
C ASP A 228 -15.18 -8.69 3.88
N ALA A 229 -16.00 -7.86 4.54
CA ALA A 229 -15.53 -6.94 5.57
C ALA A 229 -14.69 -7.69 6.63
N PRO A 230 -13.57 -7.09 7.11
CA PRO A 230 -13.16 -5.71 6.90
C PRO A 230 -12.47 -5.43 5.55
N ALA A 231 -12.27 -6.41 4.67
CA ALA A 231 -11.62 -6.18 3.37
C ALA A 231 -12.43 -5.27 2.44
N MET A 232 -11.73 -4.58 1.53
CA MET A 232 -12.35 -3.72 0.52
C MET A 232 -11.86 -4.12 -0.89
N PRO A 233 -12.77 -4.35 -1.87
CA PRO A 233 -12.38 -4.65 -3.24
C PRO A 233 -11.42 -3.59 -3.83
N GLY A 234 -10.32 -4.06 -4.42
CA GLY A 234 -9.26 -3.17 -4.95
C GLY A 234 -8.27 -2.66 -3.91
N PHE A 235 -8.52 -2.86 -2.62
CA PHE A 235 -7.57 -2.63 -1.53
C PHE A 235 -6.83 -3.94 -1.22
N ARG A 236 -5.90 -4.31 -2.11
CA ARG A 236 -5.18 -5.60 -2.07
C ARG A 236 -3.74 -5.42 -1.61
N GLU A 237 -2.93 -6.48 -1.77
CA GLU A 237 -1.55 -6.58 -1.27
C GLU A 237 -0.74 -5.29 -1.41
N ALA A 238 -0.67 -4.72 -2.62
CA ALA A 238 0.12 -3.53 -2.86
C ALA A 238 -0.31 -2.33 -1.99
N MET A 239 -1.62 -2.12 -1.81
CA MET A 239 -2.13 -1.03 -0.99
C MET A 239 -1.95 -1.33 0.51
N LEU A 240 -2.19 -2.58 0.93
CA LEU A 240 -2.03 -3.01 2.32
C LEU A 240 -0.57 -2.91 2.77
N THR A 241 0.37 -3.40 1.95
CA THR A 241 1.81 -3.21 2.24
C THR A 241 2.19 -1.73 2.21
N ARG A 242 1.59 -0.90 1.36
CA ARG A 242 1.85 0.53 1.39
C ARG A 242 1.40 1.18 2.69
N VAL A 243 0.28 0.76 3.26
CA VAL A 243 -0.13 1.18 4.62
C VAL A 243 0.95 0.81 5.64
N LEU A 244 1.48 -0.42 5.59
CA LEU A 244 2.57 -0.86 6.46
C LEU A 244 3.85 -0.01 6.29
N CYS A 245 4.23 0.34 5.05
CA CYS A 245 5.38 1.22 4.79
C CYS A 245 5.22 2.64 5.34
N ILE A 246 3.99 3.10 5.57
CA ILE A 246 3.71 4.39 6.20
C ILE A 246 3.63 4.26 7.72
N ALA A 247 2.96 3.23 8.21
CA ALA A 247 2.71 3.02 9.63
C ALA A 247 3.96 2.54 10.39
N GLU A 248 4.79 1.72 9.73
CA GLU A 248 6.02 1.13 10.26
C GLU A 248 7.20 1.38 9.31
N PRO A 249 7.59 2.66 9.05
CA PRO A 249 8.56 3.02 8.03
C PRO A 249 9.99 2.52 8.30
N GLU A 250 10.30 2.15 9.55
CA GLU A 250 11.57 1.56 9.96
C GLU A 250 11.60 0.04 9.75
N ARG A 251 10.44 -0.60 9.53
CA ARG A 251 10.32 -2.05 9.35
C ARG A 251 9.97 -2.43 7.93
N PHE A 252 9.12 -1.65 7.24
CA PHE A 252 8.58 -2.04 5.94
C PHE A 252 9.25 -1.32 4.77
N LEU A 253 9.98 -2.09 3.98
CA LEU A 253 10.59 -1.66 2.73
C LEU A 253 9.49 -1.38 1.69
N PRO A 254 9.47 -0.21 1.00
CA PRO A 254 8.40 0.13 0.05
C PRO A 254 8.45 -0.62 -1.31
N ILE A 255 8.61 -1.94 -1.25
CA ILE A 255 8.42 -2.92 -2.32
C ILE A 255 7.10 -3.64 -2.04
N LEU A 256 6.04 -3.24 -2.73
CA LEU A 256 4.68 -3.43 -2.23
C LEU A 256 4.09 -4.84 -2.38
N ILE A 257 4.69 -5.70 -3.19
CA ILE A 257 4.16 -7.03 -3.50
C ILE A 257 5.24 -8.08 -3.42
N TYR A 258 4.85 -9.30 -3.06
CA TYR A 258 5.75 -10.43 -2.92
C TYR A 258 6.36 -10.82 -4.25
N THR A 259 5.56 -10.95 -5.31
CA THR A 259 6.04 -11.29 -6.66
C THR A 259 5.26 -10.53 -7.73
N SER A 260 5.94 -10.10 -8.79
CA SER A 260 5.29 -9.64 -10.03
C SER A 260 6.21 -9.68 -11.23
N PRO A 261 5.68 -9.66 -12.47
CA PRO A 261 6.50 -9.57 -13.68
C PRO A 261 7.41 -8.33 -13.72
N SER A 262 6.96 -7.22 -13.14
CA SER A 262 7.73 -5.96 -13.06
C SER A 262 8.74 -5.92 -11.91
N GLY A 263 8.71 -6.90 -11.01
CA GLY A 263 9.50 -6.97 -9.80
C GLY A 263 8.67 -6.87 -8.52
N GLY A 264 8.92 -7.78 -7.59
CA GLY A 264 8.45 -7.80 -6.21
C GLY A 264 9.59 -8.25 -5.28
N LYS A 265 9.28 -8.50 -4.01
CA LYS A 265 10.27 -8.89 -3.00
C LYS A 265 11.07 -10.14 -3.41
N ARG A 266 10.39 -11.14 -3.99
CA ARG A 266 11.02 -12.36 -4.52
C ARG A 266 11.98 -12.08 -5.67
N GLU A 267 11.58 -11.24 -6.63
CA GLU A 267 12.45 -10.89 -7.76
C GLU A 267 13.66 -10.07 -7.30
N ILE A 268 13.49 -9.18 -6.33
CA ILE A 268 14.60 -8.40 -5.75
C ILE A 268 15.55 -9.31 -4.98
N ALA A 269 15.05 -10.21 -4.14
CA ALA A 269 15.88 -11.19 -3.44
C ALA A 269 16.73 -12.01 -4.43
N ARG A 270 16.13 -12.48 -5.52
CA ARG A 270 16.83 -13.26 -6.55
C ARG A 270 17.81 -12.42 -7.36
N GLN A 271 17.38 -11.29 -7.90
CA GLN A 271 18.16 -10.50 -8.85
C GLN A 271 19.23 -9.64 -8.19
N VAL A 272 19.01 -9.21 -6.94
CA VAL A 272 19.94 -8.35 -6.20
C VAL A 272 20.81 -9.17 -5.25
N PHE A 273 20.29 -10.20 -4.59
CA PHE A 273 21.06 -10.95 -3.59
C PHE A 273 21.39 -12.40 -4.00
N GLY A 274 20.87 -12.89 -5.13
CA GLY A 274 21.05 -14.28 -5.53
C GLY A 274 20.28 -15.27 -4.67
N LEU A 275 19.24 -14.82 -3.95
CA LEU A 275 18.45 -15.65 -3.03
C LEU A 275 17.15 -16.12 -3.69
N GLU A 276 16.88 -17.42 -3.60
CA GLU A 276 15.62 -18.00 -4.04
C GLU A 276 14.59 -18.01 -2.91
N LEU A 277 13.49 -17.27 -3.07
CA LEU A 277 12.37 -17.30 -2.14
C LEU A 277 11.26 -18.26 -2.62
N PRO A 278 10.45 -18.83 -1.70
CA PRO A 278 9.40 -19.79 -2.05
C PRO A 278 8.41 -19.28 -3.11
N SER A 279 7.97 -20.14 -4.03
CA SER A 279 6.91 -19.77 -4.98
C SER A 279 5.55 -19.76 -4.29
N PRO A 280 4.70 -18.74 -4.48
CA PRO A 280 3.35 -18.72 -3.90
C PRO A 280 2.49 -19.92 -4.34
N GLU A 281 2.74 -20.47 -5.52
CA GLU A 281 1.96 -21.55 -6.12
C GLU A 281 2.32 -22.93 -5.58
N THR A 282 3.52 -23.09 -4.99
CA THR A 282 4.04 -24.39 -4.56
C THR A 282 4.29 -24.48 -3.07
N THR A 283 4.30 -23.34 -2.38
CA THR A 283 4.53 -23.27 -0.94
C THR A 283 3.23 -23.44 -0.15
N SER A 284 3.34 -23.94 1.08
CA SER A 284 2.23 -23.96 2.04
C SER A 284 2.05 -22.63 2.79
N GLN A 285 2.95 -21.66 2.57
CA GLN A 285 2.91 -20.36 3.23
C GLN A 285 1.80 -19.48 2.69
N THR A 286 1.16 -18.72 3.58
CA THR A 286 0.20 -17.69 3.18
C THR A 286 0.91 -16.49 2.55
N ILE A 287 0.20 -15.76 1.70
CA ILE A 287 0.78 -14.60 1.01
C ILE A 287 1.24 -13.50 1.98
N GLY A 288 0.52 -13.29 3.08
CA GLY A 288 0.94 -12.31 4.09
C GLY A 288 2.20 -12.73 4.84
N ARG A 289 2.37 -14.03 5.13
CA ARG A 289 3.62 -14.57 5.70
C ARG A 289 4.79 -14.38 4.75
N LEU A 290 4.61 -14.72 3.47
CA LEU A 290 5.62 -14.47 2.44
C LEU A 290 5.97 -12.97 2.35
N ALA A 291 4.98 -12.08 2.38
CA ALA A 291 5.19 -10.64 2.31
C ALA A 291 5.97 -10.08 3.51
N TYR A 292 5.62 -10.48 4.74
CA TYR A 292 6.33 -10.06 5.96
C TYR A 292 7.74 -10.63 6.02
N TRP A 293 7.90 -11.94 5.81
CA TRP A 293 9.17 -12.60 6.05
C TRP A 293 10.21 -12.26 4.99
N SER A 294 9.79 -12.11 3.74
CA SER A 294 10.68 -11.56 2.70
C SER A 294 10.99 -10.09 2.93
N ASN A 295 10.08 -9.30 3.50
CA ASN A 295 10.38 -7.92 3.90
C ASN A 295 11.47 -7.89 4.98
N ASP A 296 11.29 -8.65 6.05
CA ASP A 296 12.25 -8.70 7.16
C ASP A 296 13.63 -9.13 6.66
N LEU A 297 13.69 -10.15 5.81
CA LEU A 297 14.94 -10.61 5.18
C LEU A 297 15.58 -9.49 4.34
N LEU A 298 14.82 -8.78 3.52
CA LEU A 298 15.36 -7.68 2.70
C LEU A 298 15.86 -6.51 3.55
N VAL A 299 15.18 -6.19 4.65
CA VAL A 299 15.62 -5.15 5.60
C VAL A 299 16.90 -5.59 6.31
N GLU A 300 16.99 -6.85 6.75
CA GLU A 300 18.21 -7.43 7.33
C GLU A 300 19.39 -7.34 6.36
N LEU A 301 19.19 -7.75 5.10
CA LEU A 301 20.20 -7.73 4.05
C LEU A 301 20.71 -6.32 3.73
N ILE A 302 19.82 -5.33 3.77
CA ILE A 302 20.18 -3.94 3.52
C ILE A 302 20.93 -3.33 4.70
N GLY A 303 20.52 -3.66 5.93
CA GLY A 303 21.08 -3.11 7.16
C GLY A 303 20.90 -1.59 7.29
N SER A 304 21.75 -0.96 8.11
CA SER A 304 21.65 0.46 8.48
C SER A 304 22.43 1.42 7.57
N ARG A 305 22.66 1.05 6.31
CA ARG A 305 23.58 1.79 5.41
C ARG A 305 22.91 2.91 4.59
N PHE A 306 21.60 3.06 4.71
CA PHE A 306 20.81 4.12 4.07
C PHE A 306 20.16 4.99 5.14
N VAL A 307 19.76 6.20 4.76
CA VAL A 307 19.08 7.14 5.68
C VAL A 307 17.74 6.58 6.14
N ASP A 308 16.99 5.99 5.22
CA ASP A 308 15.71 5.33 5.49
C ASP A 308 15.45 4.17 4.50
N LEU A 309 14.35 3.44 4.71
CA LEU A 309 13.99 2.31 3.85
C LEU A 309 13.49 2.73 2.45
N ASP A 310 13.04 3.97 2.24
CA ASP A 310 12.72 4.43 0.88
C ASP A 310 13.99 4.69 0.06
N HIS A 311 15.03 5.23 0.70
CA HIS A 311 16.36 5.39 0.10
C HIS A 311 16.98 4.02 -0.24
N ALA A 312 16.87 3.06 0.68
CA ALA A 312 17.25 1.67 0.41
C ALA A 312 16.47 1.05 -0.75
N ARG A 313 15.15 1.28 -0.83
CA ARG A 313 14.34 0.84 -1.97
C ARG A 313 14.86 1.44 -3.28
N GLN A 314 15.20 2.73 -3.31
CA GLN A 314 15.72 3.38 -4.52
C GLN A 314 16.99 2.68 -5.01
N PHE A 315 17.92 2.35 -4.09
CA PHE A 315 19.10 1.55 -4.41
C PHE A 315 18.74 0.17 -4.97
N LEU A 316 17.83 -0.57 -4.33
CA LEU A 316 17.45 -1.91 -4.77
C LEU A 316 16.86 -1.91 -6.19
N TRP A 317 16.02 -0.94 -6.53
CA TRP A 317 15.52 -0.78 -7.90
C TRP A 317 16.61 -0.37 -8.87
N TRP A 318 17.50 0.54 -8.44
CA TRP A 318 18.64 0.95 -9.26
C TRP A 318 19.52 -0.25 -9.63
N VAL A 319 19.91 -1.11 -8.67
CA VAL A 319 20.67 -2.33 -8.96
C VAL A 319 19.89 -3.27 -9.88
N LYS A 320 18.59 -3.47 -9.61
CA LYS A 320 17.74 -4.35 -10.42
C LYS A 320 17.63 -3.89 -11.88
N ASP A 321 17.69 -2.59 -12.13
CA ASP A 321 17.57 -2.00 -13.47
C ASP A 321 18.92 -1.90 -14.19
N HIS A 322 20.04 -2.20 -13.51
CA HIS A 322 21.39 -2.27 -14.06
C HIS A 322 22.03 -3.66 -13.82
N PRO A 323 21.44 -4.74 -14.39
CA PRO A 323 21.91 -6.11 -14.16
C PRO A 323 23.32 -6.38 -14.72
N ASP A 324 23.81 -5.54 -15.63
CA ASP A 324 25.16 -5.58 -16.18
C ASP A 324 26.24 -5.14 -15.18
N LEU A 325 25.85 -4.43 -14.11
CA LEU A 325 26.75 -4.00 -13.04
C LEU A 325 26.82 -5.00 -11.87
N ALA A 326 25.95 -6.02 -11.85
CA ALA A 326 25.68 -6.87 -10.69
C ALA A 326 26.14 -8.33 -10.83
#